data_AF-A0A937M411-F1
#
_entry.id   AF-A0A937M411-F1
#
_cell.length_a   1.000
_cell.length_b   1.000
_cell.length_c   1.000
_cell.angle_alpha   90.00
_cell.angle_beta   90.00
_cell.angle_gamma   90.00
#
_symmetry.space_group_name_H-M   'P 1'
#
loop_
_entity.id
_entity.type
_entity.pdbx_description
1 polymer ?
#
loop_
_entity_poly.entity_id
_entity_poly.type
_entity_poly.pdbx_seq_one_letter_code
_entity_poly.pdbx_strand_id
1 'polypeptide(L)'
;MAKSSYSVDLIKQMAECDANYIRLLKLVPHLQAYRDRSFAEIALLENTERDKDAIDEIENSSEPEKLLEGLIVEFCIADETSFGEKVTVEIEIVEAFKYTTTLEIRQKPVLKKWMTNPSMLVRVYHDASTAEVVSYQGHNNLQPRYPQPNAQMYHSDEKMQVNMFLGEWLTHSLKVGRSTELLGIT
;
A
#
# COMPACT_ATOMS: atom_id res chain seq x y z
N MET A 1 14.64 9.73 36.22
CA MET A 1 15.46 10.05 35.02
C MET A 1 14.59 10.88 34.10
N ALA A 2 15.04 12.07 33.67
CA ALA A 2 14.29 12.87 32.69
C ALA A 2 14.23 12.08 31.37
N LYS A 3 13.03 11.72 30.91
CA LYS A 3 12.85 11.12 29.58
C LYS A 3 13.34 12.13 28.56
N SER A 4 14.34 11.76 27.74
CA SER A 4 14.76 12.60 26.62
C SER A 4 13.56 12.89 25.73
N SER A 5 13.33 14.17 25.41
CA SER A 5 12.26 14.53 24.49
C SER A 5 12.55 13.90 23.12
N TYR A 6 11.61 13.14 22.58
CA TYR A 6 11.74 12.56 21.24
C TYR A 6 12.07 13.65 20.21
N SER A 7 13.13 13.42 19.43
CA SER A 7 13.52 14.23 18.29
C SER A 7 13.26 13.44 17.02
N VAL A 8 12.66 14.08 16.03
CA VAL A 8 12.35 13.43 14.76
C VAL A 8 13.65 13.20 13.99
N ASP A 9 13.96 11.94 13.70
CA ASP A 9 15.04 11.56 12.80
C ASP A 9 14.51 11.54 11.36
N LEU A 10 14.62 12.69 10.69
CA LEU A 10 14.13 12.86 9.32
C LEU A 10 14.85 11.95 8.32
N ILE A 11 16.16 11.72 8.53
CA ILE A 11 16.96 10.89 7.63
C ILE A 11 16.44 9.46 7.67
N LYS A 12 16.23 8.92 8.88
CA LYS A 12 15.67 7.58 9.04
C LYS A 12 14.25 7.50 8.48
N GLN A 13 13.41 8.49 8.73
CA GLN A 13 12.03 8.50 8.21
C GLN A 13 11.99 8.50 6.68
N MET A 14 12.80 9.34 6.02
CA MET A 14 12.89 9.38 4.56
C MET A 14 13.39 8.05 4.00
N ALA A 15 14.44 7.48 4.59
CA ALA A 15 14.98 6.20 4.17
C ALA A 15 13.94 5.07 4.22
N GLU A 16 13.09 5.03 5.25
CA GLU A 16 12.00 4.06 5.34
C GLU A 16 10.94 4.27 4.25
N CYS A 17 10.54 5.52 3.99
CA CYS A 17 9.53 5.85 2.98
C CYS A 17 10.02 5.53 1.56
N ASP A 18 11.28 5.82 1.25
CA ASP A 18 11.90 5.53 -0.05
C ASP A 18 12.04 4.01 -0.25
N ALA A 19 12.42 3.27 0.81
CA ALA A 19 12.46 1.82 0.76
C ALA A 19 11.05 1.21 0.56
N ASN A 20 10.02 1.80 1.17
CA ASN A 20 8.63 1.39 0.98
C ASN A 20 8.15 1.59 -0.46
N TYR A 21 8.53 2.70 -1.10
CA TYR A 21 8.26 2.92 -2.52
C TYR A 21 8.80 1.77 -3.39
N ILE A 22 10.06 1.38 -3.17
CA ILE A 22 10.68 0.28 -3.93
C ILE A 22 9.96 -1.06 -3.67
N ARG A 23 9.54 -1.33 -2.43
CA ARG A 23 8.79 -2.55 -2.11
C ARG A 23 7.43 -2.57 -2.79
N LEU A 24 6.72 -1.44 -2.82
CA LEU A 24 5.44 -1.30 -3.50
C LEU A 24 5.58 -1.46 -5.01
N LEU A 25 6.62 -0.92 -5.64
CA LEU A 25 6.88 -1.16 -7.07
C LEU A 25 7.09 -2.64 -7.43
N LYS A 26 7.51 -3.46 -6.46
CA LYS A 26 7.69 -4.91 -6.63
C LYS A 26 6.40 -5.69 -6.37
N LEU A 27 5.61 -5.29 -5.38
CA LEU A 27 4.36 -5.95 -5.00
C LEU A 27 3.17 -5.51 -5.85
N VAL A 28 3.22 -4.30 -6.42
CA VAL A 28 2.15 -3.73 -7.24
C VAL A 28 2.73 -3.30 -8.59
N PRO A 29 2.92 -4.26 -9.52
CA PRO A 29 3.55 -4.00 -10.82
C PRO A 29 2.83 -2.93 -11.65
N HIS A 30 1.53 -2.73 -11.43
CA HIS A 30 0.73 -1.67 -12.05
C HIS A 30 1.35 -0.27 -11.90
N LEU A 31 2.09 -0.02 -10.82
CA LEU A 31 2.75 1.26 -10.59
C LEU A 31 3.92 1.52 -11.54
N GLN A 32 4.42 0.52 -12.28
CA GLN A 32 5.43 0.71 -13.32
C GLN A 32 4.94 1.58 -14.47
N ALA A 33 3.62 1.66 -14.70
CA ALA A 33 3.00 2.53 -15.69
C ALA A 33 3.44 4.01 -15.57
N TYR A 34 3.71 4.48 -14.35
CA TYR A 34 4.19 5.84 -14.12
C TYR A 34 5.61 6.10 -14.65
N ARG A 35 6.39 5.03 -14.90
CA ARG A 35 7.76 5.10 -15.40
C ARG A 35 7.84 4.88 -16.90
N ASP A 36 7.10 3.91 -17.43
CA ASP A 36 7.16 3.49 -18.83
C ASP A 36 5.95 3.93 -19.68
N ARG A 37 4.94 4.56 -19.05
CA ARG A 37 3.70 5.02 -19.67
C ARG A 37 2.79 3.89 -20.17
N SER A 38 2.93 2.67 -19.66
CA SER A 38 2.14 1.48 -20.02
C SER A 38 0.72 1.41 -19.39
N PHE A 39 0.06 2.55 -19.15
CA PHE A 39 -1.22 2.59 -18.43
C PHE A 39 -2.33 1.76 -19.09
N ALA A 40 -2.48 1.86 -20.42
CA ALA A 40 -3.51 1.13 -21.15
C ALA A 40 -3.21 -0.37 -21.26
N GLU A 41 -1.95 -0.74 -21.47
CA GLU A 41 -1.53 -2.15 -21.53
C GLU A 41 -1.88 -2.86 -20.22
N ILE A 42 -1.55 -2.26 -19.08
CA ILE A 42 -1.90 -2.78 -17.75
C ILE A 42 -3.42 -2.88 -17.59
N ALA A 43 -4.17 -1.84 -17.98
CA ALA A 43 -5.62 -1.85 -17.84
C ALA A 43 -6.30 -2.94 -18.70
N LEU A 44 -5.77 -3.20 -19.91
CA LEU A 44 -6.26 -4.23 -20.81
C LEU A 44 -5.98 -5.65 -20.30
N LEU A 45 -4.84 -5.86 -19.62
CA LEU A 45 -4.48 -7.17 -19.05
C LEU A 45 -5.37 -7.53 -17.85
N GLU A 46 -5.67 -6.57 -17.00
CA GLU A 46 -6.36 -6.80 -15.71
C GLU A 46 -7.90 -6.67 -15.79
N ASN A 47 -8.44 -6.03 -16.84
CA ASN A 47 -9.89 -5.80 -16.97
C ASN A 47 -10.46 -6.43 -18.25
N THR A 48 -10.92 -7.68 -18.15
CA THR A 48 -11.63 -8.35 -19.26
C THR A 48 -13.00 -7.72 -19.59
N GLU A 49 -13.54 -6.86 -18.73
CA GLU A 49 -14.89 -6.26 -18.89
C GLU A 49 -14.89 -4.79 -19.33
N ARG A 50 -13.75 -4.07 -19.28
CA ARG A 50 -13.71 -2.68 -19.76
C ARG A 50 -13.73 -2.67 -21.29
N ASP A 51 -14.64 -1.88 -21.85
CA ASP A 51 -14.72 -1.66 -23.29
C ASP A 51 -13.41 -1.05 -23.80
N LYS A 52 -12.85 -1.63 -24.88
CA LYS A 52 -11.60 -1.14 -25.48
C LYS A 52 -11.74 0.31 -25.93
N ASP A 53 -12.91 0.68 -26.44
CA ASP A 53 -13.18 2.05 -26.87
C ASP A 53 -13.08 3.03 -25.70
N ALA A 54 -13.56 2.64 -24.50
CA ALA A 54 -13.43 3.45 -23.29
C ALA A 54 -11.99 3.52 -22.76
N ILE A 55 -11.19 2.46 -22.93
CA ILE A 55 -9.77 2.47 -22.58
C ILE A 55 -9.00 3.41 -23.49
N ASP A 56 -9.21 3.33 -24.81
CA ASP A 56 -8.57 4.19 -25.80
C ASP A 56 -8.94 5.66 -25.58
N GLU A 57 -10.19 5.96 -25.22
CA GLU A 57 -10.61 7.33 -24.86
C GLU A 57 -9.86 7.87 -23.63
N ILE A 58 -9.69 7.07 -22.58
CA ILE A 58 -8.99 7.50 -21.35
C ILE A 58 -7.47 7.55 -21.57
N GLU A 59 -6.89 6.62 -22.33
CA GLU A 59 -5.46 6.63 -22.67
C GLU A 59 -5.08 7.91 -23.42
N ASN A 60 -5.92 8.32 -24.36
CA ASN A 60 -5.73 9.54 -25.15
C ASN A 60 -6.19 10.82 -24.41
N SER A 61 -6.68 10.69 -23.18
CA SER A 61 -7.06 11.82 -22.34
C SER A 61 -5.84 12.50 -21.69
N SER A 62 -6.08 13.61 -20.98
CA SER A 62 -5.04 14.27 -20.17
C SER A 62 -4.69 13.50 -18.88
N GLU A 63 -5.45 12.47 -18.52
CA GLU A 63 -5.38 11.76 -17.24
C GLU A 63 -5.37 10.22 -17.42
N PRO A 64 -4.43 9.65 -18.20
CA PRO A 64 -4.37 8.20 -18.47
C PRO A 64 -4.17 7.36 -17.20
N GLU A 65 -3.62 7.93 -16.13
CA GLU A 65 -3.44 7.26 -14.83
C GLU A 65 -4.75 6.75 -14.21
N LYS A 66 -5.89 7.36 -14.57
CA LYS A 66 -7.22 6.95 -14.10
C LYS A 66 -7.56 5.53 -14.50
N LEU A 67 -6.90 4.99 -15.52
CA LEU A 67 -7.04 3.59 -15.90
C LEU A 67 -6.63 2.62 -14.78
N LEU A 68 -5.77 3.03 -13.85
CA LEU A 68 -5.30 2.17 -12.76
C LEU A 68 -6.24 2.12 -11.57
N GLU A 69 -7.19 3.04 -11.43
CA GLU A 69 -8.12 3.06 -10.30
C GLU A 69 -8.97 1.79 -10.28
N GLY A 70 -9.14 1.20 -9.09
CA GLY A 70 -9.86 -0.05 -8.87
C GLY A 70 -9.06 -1.31 -9.19
N LEU A 71 -7.83 -1.22 -9.73
CA LEU A 71 -6.97 -2.38 -9.89
C LEU A 71 -6.53 -2.92 -8.53
N ILE A 72 -6.55 -4.24 -8.39
CA ILE A 72 -6.26 -4.95 -7.16
C ILE A 72 -5.14 -5.96 -7.41
N VAL A 73 -4.16 -6.00 -6.51
CA VAL A 73 -3.22 -7.11 -6.40
C VAL A 73 -3.52 -7.89 -5.14
N GLU A 74 -3.72 -9.20 -5.27
CA GLU A 74 -3.88 -10.11 -4.15
C GLU A 74 -2.79 -11.18 -4.14
N PHE A 75 -2.24 -11.48 -2.97
CA PHE A 75 -1.33 -12.60 -2.78
C PHE A 75 -1.53 -13.28 -1.41
N CYS A 76 -1.24 -14.57 -1.35
CA CYS A 76 -1.31 -15.38 -0.13
C CYS A 76 0.00 -15.26 0.66
N ILE A 77 -0.08 -14.95 1.96
CA ILE A 77 1.08 -14.89 2.87
C ILE A 77 1.17 -16.07 3.84
N ALA A 78 0.07 -16.83 4.01
CA ALA A 78 0.07 -18.06 4.81
C ALA A 78 -1.05 -19.01 4.35
N ASP A 79 -0.70 -20.27 4.04
CA ASP A 79 -1.63 -21.25 3.47
C ASP A 79 -2.55 -21.92 4.51
N GLU A 80 -2.12 -22.01 5.78
CA GLU A 80 -2.91 -22.61 6.86
C GLU A 80 -2.69 -21.85 8.17
N THR A 81 -3.72 -21.14 8.63
CA THR A 81 -3.79 -20.67 10.01
C THR A 81 -4.39 -21.75 10.90
N SER A 82 -4.22 -21.65 12.22
CA SER A 82 -4.89 -22.52 13.20
C SER A 82 -6.43 -22.52 13.10
N PHE A 83 -7.01 -21.65 12.26
CA PHE A 83 -8.44 -21.52 11.98
C PHE A 83 -8.86 -22.07 10.61
N GLY A 84 -7.95 -22.62 9.80
CA GLY A 84 -8.26 -23.29 8.53
C GLY A 84 -8.48 -22.35 7.34
N GLU A 85 -8.20 -21.05 7.48
CA GLU A 85 -8.31 -20.07 6.40
C GLU A 85 -6.92 -19.59 5.95
N LYS A 86 -6.75 -19.42 4.63
CA LYS A 86 -5.57 -18.80 4.02
C LYS A 86 -5.54 -17.31 4.37
N VAL A 87 -4.36 -16.77 4.68
CA VAL A 87 -4.20 -15.33 4.89
C VAL A 87 -3.74 -14.69 3.58
N THR A 88 -4.55 -13.79 3.05
CA THR A 88 -4.21 -12.98 1.87
C THR A 88 -4.00 -11.52 2.24
N VAL A 89 -3.21 -10.83 1.43
CA VAL A 89 -3.06 -9.38 1.45
C VAL A 89 -3.58 -8.87 0.12
N GLU A 90 -4.45 -7.88 0.19
CA GLU A 90 -5.04 -7.17 -0.93
C GLU A 90 -4.49 -5.76 -0.95
N ILE A 91 -4.01 -5.30 -2.11
CA ILE A 91 -3.58 -3.93 -2.34
C ILE A 91 -4.39 -3.37 -3.51
N GLU A 92 -5.24 -2.39 -3.21
CA GLU A 92 -6.12 -1.72 -4.17
C GLU A 92 -5.60 -0.32 -4.49
N ILE A 93 -5.63 0.06 -5.77
CA ILE A 93 -5.39 1.44 -6.20
C ILE A 93 -6.70 2.22 -6.07
N VAL A 94 -6.86 2.99 -4.99
CA VAL A 94 -8.10 3.73 -4.72
C VAL A 94 -8.14 5.10 -5.38
N GLU A 95 -6.99 5.74 -5.60
CA GLU A 95 -6.88 7.02 -6.31
C GLU A 95 -5.61 7.05 -7.15
N ALA A 96 -5.69 7.53 -8.38
CA ALA A 96 -4.56 7.73 -9.28
C ALA A 96 -4.52 9.16 -9.82
N PHE A 97 -3.40 9.83 -9.65
CA PHE A 97 -3.09 11.16 -10.19
C PHE A 97 -1.71 11.13 -10.83
N LYS A 98 -1.46 12.06 -11.75
CA LYS A 98 -0.22 12.17 -12.55
C LYS A 98 1.09 11.87 -11.84
N TYR A 99 1.24 12.29 -10.58
CA TYR A 99 2.45 12.10 -9.77
C TYR A 99 2.21 11.34 -8.47
N THR A 100 0.96 11.00 -8.15
CA THR A 100 0.59 10.50 -6.83
C THR A 100 -0.47 9.41 -6.94
N THR A 101 -0.28 8.31 -6.20
CA THR A 101 -1.27 7.25 -6.09
C THR A 101 -1.60 7.02 -4.62
N THR A 102 -2.88 6.84 -4.29
CA THR A 102 -3.30 6.35 -2.98
C THR A 102 -3.63 4.86 -3.11
N LEU A 103 -3.01 4.05 -2.26
CA LEU A 103 -3.26 2.61 -2.15
C LEU A 103 -4.01 2.33 -0.86
N GLU A 104 -4.92 1.37 -0.89
CA GLU A 104 -5.46 0.73 0.31
C GLU A 104 -4.92 -0.69 0.45
N ILE A 105 -4.33 -0.98 1.60
CA ILE A 105 -3.77 -2.30 1.93
C ILE A 105 -4.65 -2.94 3.00
N ARG A 106 -5.15 -4.15 2.73
CA ARG A 106 -6.02 -4.92 3.61
C ARG A 106 -5.52 -6.35 3.76
N GLN A 107 -5.67 -6.92 4.94
CA GLN A 107 -5.48 -8.36 5.16
C GLN A 107 -6.84 -9.08 5.14
N LYS A 108 -6.90 -10.30 4.62
CA LYS A 108 -8.05 -11.22 4.72
C LYS A 108 -7.57 -12.61 5.22
N PRO A 109 -8.41 -13.41 5.91
CA PRO A 109 -9.73 -13.09 6.41
C PRO A 109 -9.66 -12.10 7.59
N VAL A 110 -10.78 -11.43 7.88
CA VAL A 110 -10.91 -10.57 9.06
C VAL A 110 -10.79 -11.43 10.33
N LEU A 111 -9.76 -11.19 11.14
CA LEU A 111 -9.49 -11.90 12.40
C LEU A 111 -10.44 -11.45 13.52
N LYS A 112 -11.76 -11.55 13.28
CA LYS A 112 -12.84 -10.99 14.11
C LYS A 112 -12.83 -11.41 15.58
N LYS A 113 -12.15 -12.51 15.95
CA LYS A 113 -12.16 -13.01 17.34
C LYS A 113 -11.32 -12.17 18.32
N TRP A 114 -10.27 -11.47 17.86
CA TRP A 114 -9.34 -10.79 18.77
C TRP A 114 -8.85 -9.42 18.25
N MET A 115 -9.01 -9.11 16.97
CA MET A 115 -8.48 -7.87 16.39
C MET A 115 -9.20 -7.48 15.08
N THR A 116 -9.42 -6.19 14.86
CA THR A 116 -9.79 -5.69 13.53
C THR A 116 -8.57 -5.76 12.62
N ASN A 117 -8.73 -6.32 11.42
CA ASN A 117 -7.60 -6.35 10.49
C ASN A 117 -7.10 -4.94 10.20
N PRO A 118 -5.77 -4.74 10.17
CA PRO A 118 -5.23 -3.45 9.81
C PRO A 118 -5.63 -3.12 8.37
N SER A 119 -6.31 -1.99 8.19
CA SER A 119 -6.33 -1.27 6.91
C SER A 119 -5.38 -0.09 6.99
N MET A 120 -4.65 0.13 5.90
CA MET A 120 -3.75 1.27 5.72
C MET A 120 -4.06 1.97 4.42
N LEU A 121 -4.12 3.30 4.46
CA LEU A 121 -3.98 4.11 3.26
C LEU A 121 -2.53 4.54 3.14
N VAL A 122 -1.93 4.25 1.99
CA VAL A 122 -0.54 4.58 1.67
C VAL A 122 -0.53 5.52 0.49
N ARG A 123 0.17 6.64 0.62
CA ARG A 123 0.39 7.57 -0.49
C ARG A 123 1.74 7.32 -1.11
N VAL A 124 1.75 7.12 -2.41
CA VAL A 124 2.92 6.85 -3.25
C VAL A 124 3.16 8.08 -4.11
N TYR A 125 4.31 8.72 -3.94
CA TYR A 125 4.75 9.86 -4.74
C TYR A 125 5.77 9.38 -5.77
N HIS A 126 5.41 9.44 -7.05
CA HIS A 126 6.21 8.89 -8.15
C HIS A 126 7.36 9.81 -8.57
N ASP A 127 7.18 11.11 -8.42
CA ASP A 127 8.20 12.13 -8.68
C ASP A 127 9.29 12.14 -7.62
N ALA A 128 8.90 12.02 -6.34
CA ALA A 128 9.81 11.93 -5.21
C ALA A 128 10.31 10.50 -4.93
N SER A 129 9.74 9.49 -5.60
CA SER A 129 10.06 8.07 -5.39
C SER A 129 9.98 7.63 -3.93
N THR A 130 8.92 8.07 -3.23
CA THR A 130 8.74 7.84 -1.80
C THR A 130 7.30 7.43 -1.49
N ALA A 131 7.09 6.65 -0.43
CA ALA A 131 5.76 6.20 -0.04
C ALA A 131 5.57 6.26 1.48
N GLU A 132 4.44 6.83 1.92
CA GLU A 132 4.14 6.98 3.34
C GLU A 132 2.71 6.57 3.71
N VAL A 133 2.53 6.09 4.93
CA VAL A 133 1.20 5.81 5.48
C VAL A 133 0.51 7.12 5.85
N VAL A 134 -0.67 7.37 5.29
CA VAL A 134 -1.49 8.56 5.57
C VAL A 134 -2.64 8.28 6.53
N SER A 135 -3.07 7.01 6.61
CA SER A 135 -4.10 6.53 7.54
C SER A 135 -3.80 5.13 8.03
N TYR A 136 -4.09 4.86 9.30
CA TYR A 136 -4.01 3.53 9.90
C TYR A 136 -5.16 3.29 10.87
N GLN A 137 -5.90 2.19 10.69
CA GLN A 137 -7.02 1.79 11.58
C GLN A 137 -8.04 2.91 11.84
N GLY A 138 -8.37 3.71 10.83
CA GLY A 138 -9.31 4.83 10.94
C GLY A 138 -8.73 6.12 11.53
N HIS A 139 -7.45 6.12 11.91
CA HIS A 139 -6.74 7.33 12.33
C HIS A 139 -6.04 7.98 11.15
N ASN A 140 -6.41 9.24 10.87
CA ASN A 140 -5.87 10.05 9.79
C ASN A 140 -4.94 11.14 10.33
N ASN A 141 -4.20 11.81 9.44
CA ASN A 141 -3.38 12.97 9.77
C ASN A 141 -2.33 12.69 10.87
N LEU A 142 -1.60 11.57 10.69
CA LEU A 142 -0.53 11.14 11.59
C LEU A 142 0.56 12.21 11.68
N GLN A 143 0.75 12.75 12.88
CA GLN A 143 1.70 13.85 13.11
C GLN A 143 3.14 13.32 13.19
N PRO A 144 4.13 14.06 12.65
CA PRO A 144 5.54 13.70 12.79
C PRO A 144 6.01 13.56 14.25
N ARG A 145 5.36 14.30 15.16
CA ARG A 145 5.59 14.22 16.60
C ARG A 145 4.31 14.55 17.38
N TYR A 146 4.01 13.73 18.39
CA TYR A 146 2.97 14.04 19.38
C TYR A 146 3.56 14.57 20.69
N PRO A 147 3.03 15.68 21.25
CA PRO A 147 3.45 16.18 22.56
C PRO A 147 3.02 15.22 23.67
N GLN A 148 3.75 15.20 24.78
CA GLN A 148 3.40 14.41 25.97
C GLN A 148 3.15 15.35 27.16
N PRO A 149 2.06 15.11 27.93
CA PRO A 149 1.13 13.99 27.84
C PRO A 149 0.15 14.10 26.65
N ASN A 150 -0.12 12.98 25.98
CA ASN A 150 -1.07 12.92 24.87
C ASN A 150 -2.42 12.34 25.34
N ALA A 151 -3.49 13.15 25.31
CA ALA A 151 -4.83 12.71 25.70
C ALA A 151 -5.43 11.64 24.76
N GLN A 152 -4.98 11.60 23.51
CA GLN A 152 -5.34 10.56 22.54
C GLN A 152 -4.42 9.34 22.62
N MET A 153 -3.49 9.31 23.60
CA MET A 153 -2.57 8.21 23.89
C MET A 153 -1.59 7.79 22.79
N TYR A 154 -1.43 8.57 21.70
CA TYR A 154 -0.37 8.27 20.72
C TYR A 154 1.02 8.42 21.31
N HIS A 155 1.93 7.57 20.82
CA HIS A 155 3.34 7.71 21.09
C HIS A 155 3.91 8.94 20.40
N SER A 156 5.02 9.46 20.92
CA SER A 156 5.67 10.65 20.36
C SER A 156 6.15 10.45 18.92
N ASP A 157 6.42 9.21 18.50
CA ASP A 157 6.99 8.80 17.23
C ASP A 157 6.04 7.95 16.37
N GLU A 158 4.73 8.02 16.64
CA GLU A 158 3.69 7.21 15.99
C GLU A 158 3.82 7.13 14.46
N LYS A 159 4.02 8.28 13.80
CA LYS A 159 4.19 8.35 12.34
C LYS A 159 5.37 7.50 11.84
N MET A 160 6.48 7.48 12.58
CA MET A 160 7.64 6.65 12.23
C MET A 160 7.32 5.17 12.43
N GLN A 161 6.71 4.82 13.57
CA GLN A 161 6.35 3.43 13.88
C GLN A 161 5.40 2.84 12.83
N VAL A 162 4.39 3.60 12.39
CA VAL A 162 3.44 3.15 11.37
C VAL A 162 4.11 2.95 10.00
N ASN A 163 5.03 3.85 9.60
CA ASN A 163 5.78 3.67 8.34
C ASN A 163 6.77 2.50 8.40
N MET A 164 7.39 2.27 9.56
CA MET A 164 8.23 1.07 9.79
C MET A 164 7.39 -0.20 9.71
N PHE A 165 6.20 -0.20 10.33
CA PHE A 165 5.29 -1.34 10.28
C PHE A 165 4.84 -1.67 8.85
N LEU A 166 4.52 -0.65 8.03
CA LEU A 166 4.31 -0.85 6.58
C LEU A 166 5.53 -1.53 5.95
N GLY A 167 6.74 -1.05 6.22
CA GLY A 167 7.96 -1.62 5.65
C GLY A 167 8.19 -3.08 6.04
N GLU A 168 7.93 -3.45 7.29
CA GLU A 168 7.96 -4.83 7.76
C GLU A 168 6.91 -5.69 7.06
N TRP A 169 5.68 -5.18 6.93
CA TRP A 169 4.60 -5.88 6.29
C TRP A 169 4.90 -6.15 4.81
N LEU A 170 5.34 -5.14 4.06
CA LEU A 170 5.72 -5.29 2.65
C LEU A 170 6.94 -6.21 2.48
N THR A 171 7.91 -6.15 3.40
CA THR A 171 9.08 -7.05 3.38
C THR A 171 8.66 -8.49 3.60
N HIS A 172 7.73 -8.72 4.54
CA HIS A 172 7.17 -10.05 4.77
C HIS A 172 6.44 -10.55 3.53
N SER A 173 5.56 -9.73 2.96
CA SER A 173 4.84 -10.01 1.71
C SER A 173 5.76 -10.38 0.56
N LEU A 174 6.88 -9.67 0.36
CA LEU A 174 7.87 -10.03 -0.66
C LEU A 174 8.60 -11.35 -0.39
N LYS A 175 8.75 -11.74 0.88
CA LYS A 175 9.50 -12.93 1.28
C LYS A 175 8.65 -14.20 1.19
N VAL A 176 7.38 -14.12 1.59
CA VAL A 176 6.51 -15.30 1.72
C VAL A 176 5.29 -15.27 0.80
N GLY A 177 5.02 -14.13 0.17
CA GLY A 177 3.88 -13.94 -0.73
C GLY A 177 3.93 -14.91 -1.90
N ARG A 178 2.83 -15.62 -2.12
CA ARG A 178 2.61 -16.53 -3.24
C ARG A 178 1.44 -16.01 -4.06
N SER A 179 1.56 -16.02 -5.38
CA SER A 179 0.44 -15.70 -6.27
C SER A 179 -0.74 -16.62 -5.96
N THR A 180 -1.95 -16.05 -5.91
CA THR A 180 -3.20 -16.80 -5.74
C THR A 180 -3.64 -17.49 -7.03
N GLU A 181 -2.99 -17.23 -8.16
CA GLU A 181 -3.17 -18.01 -9.38
C GLU A 181 -2.72 -19.46 -9.15
N LEU A 182 -3.70 -20.36 -9.05
CA LEU A 182 -3.45 -21.76 -9.28
C LEU A 182 -3.03 -21.90 -10.74
N LEU A 183 -1.74 -22.17 -10.99
CA LEU A 183 -1.28 -22.70 -12.27
C LEU A 183 -2.15 -23.93 -12.56
N GLY A 184 -3.15 -23.76 -13.42
CA GLY A 184 -3.95 -24.84 -13.95
C GLY A 184 -3.05 -25.71 -14.81
N ILE A 185 -2.40 -26.68 -14.20
CA ILE A 185 -1.73 -27.76 -14.91
C ILE A 185 -2.86 -28.57 -15.56
N THR A 186 -3.13 -28.27 -16.82
CA THR A 186 -3.95 -29.09 -17.72
C THR A 186 -3.02 -29.89 -18.62
#